data_AF-A0A397CX92-F1
#
_entry.id   AF-A0A397CX92-F1
#
_cell.length_a   1.000
_cell.length_b   1.000
_cell.length_c   1.000
_cell.angle_alpha   90.00
_cell.angle_beta   90.00
_cell.angle_gamma   90.00
#
_symmetry.space_group_name_H-M   'P 1'
#
loop_
_entity.id
_entity.type
_entity.pdbx_description
1 polymer ?
#
loop_
_entity_poly.entity_id
_entity_poly.type
_entity_poly.pdbx_seq_one_letter_code
_entity_poly.pdbx_strand_id
1 'polypeptide(L)'
;MMEKAVQLQLAARERWLQKDEVLFLLTNYMASGLPVHVAPQCGTLFVCDSVMDFKKDGWTWQKQKGSKTKIREDRAKLVVTRGNVVLGVYVHSADNPCFHRRSYSLRDESNRMILVHYLEDDSKKQVLRDAPHECSRPFDASSVVNDALADFHPSDPDDDHHDDDTALDDLLLDNHMPRMIAFDPSNQVRTSRPPRHALTLSLLIPRM
;
A
#
# COMPACT_ATOMS: atom_id res chain seq x y z
N MET A 1 -4.95 6.69 -28.40
CA MET A 1 -5.42 6.26 -27.06
C MET A 1 -5.14 4.78 -26.81
N MET A 2 -5.55 3.88 -27.71
CA MET A 2 -5.35 2.43 -27.55
C MET A 2 -3.88 2.00 -27.47
N GLU A 3 -3.00 2.56 -28.32
CA GLU A 3 -1.56 2.24 -28.30
C GLU A 3 -0.91 2.52 -26.93
N LYS A 4 -1.19 3.69 -26.34
CA LYS A 4 -0.72 4.02 -24.99
C LYS A 4 -1.28 3.04 -23.95
N ALA A 5 -2.55 2.65 -24.04
CA ALA A 5 -3.12 1.67 -23.11
C ALA A 5 -2.42 0.30 -23.21
N VAL A 6 -2.08 -0.15 -24.42
CA VAL A 6 -1.32 -1.40 -24.63
C VAL A 6 0.08 -1.29 -24.04
N GLN A 7 0.79 -0.19 -24.27
CA GLN A 7 2.11 0.06 -23.67
C GLN A 7 2.05 0.03 -22.13
N LEU A 8 1.02 0.61 -21.53
CA LEU A 8 0.85 0.60 -20.08
C LEU A 8 0.50 -0.79 -19.54
N GLN A 9 -0.27 -1.59 -20.26
CA GLN A 9 -0.53 -2.98 -19.89
C GLN A 9 0.74 -3.84 -19.91
N LEU A 10 1.62 -3.62 -20.89
CA LEU A 10 2.92 -4.28 -20.94
C LEU A 10 3.82 -3.80 -19.80
N ALA A 11 3.90 -2.49 -19.57
CA ALA A 11 4.69 -1.93 -18.47
C ALA A 11 4.22 -2.43 -17.09
N ALA A 12 2.92 -2.61 -16.91
CA ALA A 12 2.34 -3.10 -15.66
C ALA A 12 2.74 -4.53 -15.30
N ARG A 13 3.28 -5.31 -16.24
CA ARG A 13 3.83 -6.66 -15.94
C ARG A 13 5.18 -6.60 -15.23
N GLU A 14 5.92 -5.52 -15.44
CA GLU A 14 7.32 -5.39 -15.00
C GLU A 14 7.49 -4.34 -13.90
N ARG A 15 6.57 -3.38 -13.79
CA ARG A 15 6.67 -2.28 -12.82
C ARG A 15 5.33 -1.74 -12.39
N TRP A 16 5.34 -1.03 -11.26
CA TRP A 16 4.21 -0.20 -10.86
C TRP A 16 4.00 0.97 -11.82
N LEU A 17 2.73 1.27 -12.10
CA LEU A 17 2.34 2.42 -12.90
C LEU A 17 2.45 3.73 -12.10
N GLN A 18 2.84 4.80 -12.78
CA GLN A 18 2.90 6.15 -12.23
C GLN A 18 1.49 6.77 -12.18
N LYS A 19 1.33 7.81 -11.34
CA LYS A 19 0.02 8.46 -11.11
C LYS A 19 -0.69 8.92 -12.39
N ASP A 20 0.05 9.46 -13.35
CA ASP A 20 -0.48 9.94 -14.64
C ASP A 20 -0.93 8.78 -15.54
N GLU A 21 -0.22 7.65 -15.46
CA GLU A 21 -0.54 6.42 -16.20
C GLU A 21 -1.80 5.76 -15.62
N VAL A 22 -1.91 5.71 -14.29
CA VAL A 22 -3.10 5.24 -13.58
C VAL A 22 -4.32 6.11 -13.91
N LEU A 23 -4.16 7.43 -13.85
CA LEU A 23 -5.23 8.37 -14.24
C LEU A 23 -5.67 8.13 -15.69
N PHE A 24 -4.72 7.95 -16.60
CA PHE A 24 -5.02 7.66 -18.00
C PHE A 24 -5.85 6.39 -18.17
N LEU A 25 -5.50 5.30 -17.49
CA LEU A 25 -6.25 4.04 -17.57
C LEU A 25 -7.65 4.15 -16.94
N LEU A 26 -7.77 4.80 -15.77
CA LEU A 26 -9.06 5.00 -15.10
C LEU A 26 -10.02 5.89 -15.89
N THR A 27 -9.51 6.85 -16.65
CA THR A 27 -10.33 7.74 -17.48
C THR A 27 -10.67 7.14 -18.85
N ASN A 28 -9.87 6.19 -19.34
CA ASN A 28 -10.01 5.60 -20.67
C ASN A 28 -10.30 4.10 -20.63
N TYR A 29 -10.81 3.57 -19.52
CA TYR A 29 -10.93 2.12 -19.29
C TYR A 29 -11.74 1.41 -20.38
N MET A 30 -12.83 2.02 -20.87
CA MET A 30 -13.65 1.47 -21.97
C MET A 30 -12.87 1.30 -23.28
N ALA A 31 -11.92 2.19 -23.57
CA ALA A 31 -11.10 2.15 -24.77
C ALA A 31 -9.75 1.44 -24.58
N SER A 32 -9.43 1.07 -23.34
CA SER A 32 -8.13 0.51 -22.96
C SER A 32 -8.01 -0.99 -23.22
N GLY A 33 -9.13 -1.69 -23.43
CA GLY A 33 -9.14 -3.15 -23.59
C GLY A 33 -8.71 -3.92 -22.34
N LEU A 34 -8.70 -3.27 -21.18
CA LEU A 34 -8.40 -3.94 -19.91
C LEU A 34 -9.45 -5.02 -19.64
N PRO A 35 -9.03 -6.21 -19.20
CA PRO A 35 -9.99 -7.25 -18.86
C PRO A 35 -10.86 -6.77 -17.69
N VAL A 36 -12.13 -7.17 -17.71
CA VAL A 36 -13.05 -6.98 -16.60
C VAL A 36 -13.13 -8.32 -15.90
N HIS A 37 -12.54 -8.39 -14.70
CA HIS A 37 -12.58 -9.55 -13.81
C HIS A 37 -11.86 -10.82 -14.31
N VAL A 38 -10.62 -11.02 -13.83
CA VAL A 38 -9.82 -12.24 -14.01
C VAL A 38 -9.35 -12.71 -12.64
N ALA A 39 -9.31 -14.03 -12.40
CA ALA A 39 -8.64 -14.58 -11.23
C ALA A 39 -7.15 -14.15 -11.24
N PRO A 40 -6.68 -13.34 -10.29
CA PRO A 40 -5.45 -12.59 -10.48
C PRO A 40 -4.21 -13.46 -10.29
N GLN A 41 -3.38 -13.52 -11.33
CA GLN A 41 -1.99 -13.99 -11.29
C GLN A 41 -1.03 -12.80 -11.17
N CYS A 42 0.26 -13.04 -10.97
CA CYS A 42 1.27 -11.98 -11.02
C CYS A 42 1.24 -11.23 -12.36
N GLY A 43 1.39 -9.90 -12.33
CA GLY A 43 1.34 -9.04 -13.51
C GLY A 43 -0.07 -8.77 -14.03
N THR A 44 -1.12 -9.22 -13.32
CA THR A 44 -2.51 -8.97 -13.72
C THR A 44 -2.88 -7.51 -13.43
N LEU A 45 -3.40 -6.83 -14.46
CA LEU A 45 -3.97 -5.50 -14.41
C LEU A 45 -5.39 -5.53 -14.98
N PHE A 46 -6.38 -5.10 -14.20
CA PHE A 46 -7.78 -5.12 -14.63
C PHE A 46 -8.59 -3.96 -14.02
N VAL A 47 -9.76 -3.69 -14.59
CA VAL A 47 -10.73 -2.72 -14.04
C VAL A 47 -12.00 -3.44 -13.61
N CYS A 48 -12.58 -3.02 -12.49
CA CYS A 48 -13.88 -3.48 -12.03
C CYS A 48 -14.73 -2.34 -11.46
N ASP A 49 -16.06 -2.51 -11.42
CA ASP A 49 -16.95 -1.59 -10.68
C ASP A 49 -16.73 -1.74 -9.17
N SER A 50 -16.93 -0.67 -8.42
CA SER A 50 -16.74 -0.60 -6.97
C SER A 50 -17.67 -1.52 -6.17
N VAL A 51 -18.78 -1.98 -6.76
CA VAL A 51 -19.65 -2.98 -6.13
C VAL A 51 -19.10 -4.40 -6.21
N MET A 52 -18.10 -4.63 -7.06
CA MET A 52 -17.46 -5.94 -7.18
C MET A 52 -16.46 -6.14 -6.05
N ASP A 53 -16.58 -7.27 -5.34
CA ASP A 53 -15.68 -7.62 -4.26
C ASP A 53 -14.39 -8.25 -4.79
N PHE A 54 -13.57 -7.44 -5.47
CA PHE A 54 -12.26 -7.87 -5.98
C PHE A 54 -11.29 -8.29 -4.86
N LYS A 55 -11.65 -8.05 -3.59
CA LYS A 55 -10.84 -8.47 -2.44
C LYS A 55 -10.97 -9.96 -2.15
N LYS A 56 -11.99 -10.64 -2.69
CA LYS A 56 -12.13 -12.11 -2.66
C LYS A 56 -11.31 -12.77 -3.77
N ASP A 57 -10.02 -12.47 -3.79
CA ASP A 57 -9.09 -12.90 -4.83
C ASP A 57 -8.33 -14.19 -4.51
N GLY A 58 -8.53 -14.76 -3.32
CA GLY A 58 -7.90 -16.01 -2.89
C GLY A 58 -6.48 -15.84 -2.32
N TRP A 59 -5.97 -14.61 -2.23
CA TRP A 59 -4.65 -14.34 -1.68
C TRP A 59 -4.69 -14.05 -0.17
N THR A 60 -3.66 -14.51 0.55
CA THR A 60 -3.47 -14.16 1.96
C THR A 60 -2.70 -12.83 2.05
N TRP A 61 -3.32 -11.85 2.69
CA TRP A 61 -2.74 -10.51 2.89
C TRP A 61 -2.25 -10.33 4.32
N GLN A 62 -1.18 -9.55 4.50
CA GLN A 62 -0.65 -9.20 5.81
C GLN A 62 -1.74 -8.54 6.67
N LYS A 63 -1.81 -8.94 7.93
CA LYS A 63 -2.77 -8.42 8.90
C LYS A 63 -2.18 -7.26 9.69
N GLN A 64 -3.03 -6.35 10.16
CA GLN A 64 -2.63 -5.30 11.09
C GLN A 64 -2.06 -5.95 12.37
N LYS A 65 -1.01 -5.37 12.95
CA LYS A 65 -0.41 -5.85 14.21
C LYS A 65 -1.50 -5.98 15.29
N GLY A 66 -1.58 -7.16 15.90
CA GLY A 66 -2.58 -7.48 16.92
C GLY A 66 -3.97 -7.85 16.38
N SER A 67 -4.20 -7.82 15.06
CA SER A 67 -5.48 -8.21 14.47
C SER A 67 -5.44 -9.60 13.83
N LYS A 68 -6.45 -10.42 14.13
CA LYS A 68 -6.65 -11.73 13.46
C LYS A 68 -7.41 -11.61 12.14
N THR A 69 -8.13 -10.52 11.91
CA THR A 69 -9.09 -10.38 10.80
C THR A 69 -8.82 -9.18 9.91
N LYS A 70 -8.25 -8.09 10.43
CA LYS A 70 -8.06 -6.86 9.66
C LYS A 70 -6.76 -6.91 8.87
N ILE A 71 -6.88 -6.73 7.56
CA ILE A 71 -5.74 -6.60 6.64
C ILE A 71 -5.04 -5.25 6.88
N ARG A 72 -3.71 -5.26 6.83
CA ARG A 72 -2.89 -4.05 6.79
C ARG A 72 -3.05 -3.40 5.41
N GLU A 73 -3.76 -2.29 5.38
CA GLU A 73 -3.95 -1.47 4.19
C GLU A 73 -3.23 -0.14 4.37
N ASP A 74 -2.21 0.11 3.56
CA ASP A 74 -1.60 1.43 3.45
C ASP A 74 -2.36 2.25 2.40
N ARG A 75 -2.58 3.54 2.66
CA ARG A 75 -3.37 4.43 1.80
C ARG A 75 -2.50 5.55 1.26
N ALA A 76 -2.67 5.87 -0.01
CA ALA A 76 -2.03 7.02 -0.65
C ALA A 76 -3.07 7.89 -1.37
N LYS A 77 -2.78 9.19 -1.42
CA LYS A 77 -3.47 10.16 -2.26
C LYS A 77 -2.48 10.67 -3.29
N LEU A 78 -2.77 10.53 -4.57
CA LEU A 78 -1.89 10.92 -5.66
C LEU A 78 -2.52 12.11 -6.39
N VAL A 79 -1.93 13.30 -6.22
CA VAL A 79 -2.38 14.51 -6.91
C VAL A 79 -1.70 14.58 -8.28
N VAL A 80 -2.49 14.45 -9.34
CA VAL A 80 -2.02 14.58 -10.72
C VAL A 80 -2.13 16.03 -11.17
N THR A 81 -3.32 16.62 -11.03
CA THR A 81 -3.57 18.07 -11.19
C THR A 81 -4.52 18.55 -10.10
N ARG A 82 -4.83 19.86 -10.05
CA ARG A 82 -5.79 20.43 -9.08
C ARG A 82 -7.15 19.72 -9.07
N GLY A 83 -7.62 19.25 -10.23
CA GLY A 83 -8.89 18.53 -10.37
C GLY A 83 -8.77 17.01 -10.43
N ASN A 84 -7.59 16.46 -10.70
CA ASN A 84 -7.38 15.02 -10.86
C ASN A 84 -6.61 14.45 -9.68
N VAL A 85 -7.31 13.72 -8.82
CA VAL A 85 -6.74 13.03 -7.66
C VAL A 85 -7.09 11.56 -7.74
N VAL A 86 -6.07 10.71 -7.66
CA VAL A 86 -6.21 9.25 -7.57
C VAL A 86 -6.02 8.83 -6.11
N LEU A 87 -6.91 7.98 -5.59
CA LEU A 87 -6.77 7.33 -4.29
C LEU A 87 -6.18 5.94 -4.52
N GLY A 88 -5.16 5.58 -3.75
CA GLY A 88 -4.49 4.28 -3.82
C GLY A 88 -4.59 3.53 -2.50
N VAL A 89 -4.80 2.22 -2.57
CA VAL A 89 -4.72 1.30 -1.43
C VAL A 89 -3.73 0.19 -1.76
N TYR A 90 -2.88 -0.16 -0.79
CA TYR A 90 -1.74 -1.06 -0.95
C TYR A 90 -1.88 -2.17 0.09
N VAL A 91 -1.73 -3.41 -0.35
CA VAL A 91 -1.66 -4.58 0.53
C VAL A 91 -0.47 -5.46 0.14
N HIS A 92 0.17 -6.01 1.16
CA HIS A 92 1.34 -6.88 1.04
C HIS A 92 0.90 -8.32 1.27
N SER A 93 1.40 -9.26 0.46
CA SER A 93 1.12 -10.67 0.68
C SER A 93 1.73 -11.14 2.01
N ALA A 94 1.00 -12.01 2.70
CA ALA A 94 1.50 -12.69 3.89
C ALA A 94 2.51 -13.80 3.54
N ASP A 95 2.38 -14.39 2.35
CA ASP A 95 3.11 -15.59 1.94
C ASP A 95 4.35 -15.26 1.08
N ASN A 96 4.27 -14.21 0.25
CA ASN A 96 5.38 -13.77 -0.61
C ASN A 96 5.69 -12.27 -0.40
N PRO A 97 6.84 -11.89 0.20
CA PRO A 97 7.17 -10.49 0.47
C PRO A 97 7.41 -9.63 -0.79
N CYS A 98 7.55 -10.25 -1.95
CA CYS A 98 7.66 -9.58 -3.24
C CYS A 98 6.28 -9.34 -3.88
N PHE A 99 5.25 -10.09 -3.48
CA PHE A 99 3.93 -10.03 -4.10
C PHE A 99 2.99 -9.03 -3.39
N HIS A 100 2.40 -8.14 -4.18
CA HIS A 100 1.57 -7.05 -3.68
C HIS A 100 0.37 -6.82 -4.59
N ARG A 101 -0.66 -6.17 -4.03
CA ARG A 101 -1.77 -5.61 -4.79
C ARG A 101 -1.91 -4.12 -4.49
N ARG A 102 -2.03 -3.32 -5.56
CA ARG A 102 -2.43 -1.92 -5.49
C ARG A 102 -3.78 -1.76 -6.17
N SER A 103 -4.69 -1.05 -5.52
CA SER A 103 -5.98 -0.67 -6.11
C SER A 103 -6.12 0.83 -6.15
N TYR A 104 -6.64 1.36 -7.26
CA TYR A 104 -6.74 2.78 -7.52
C TYR A 104 -8.17 3.16 -7.90
N SER A 105 -8.64 4.29 -7.38
CA SER A 105 -9.90 4.93 -7.80
C SER A 105 -9.69 6.41 -8.01
N LEU A 106 -10.56 7.06 -8.77
CA LEU A 106 -10.60 8.52 -8.77
C LEU A 106 -11.23 9.01 -7.46
N ARG A 107 -10.84 10.20 -7.02
CA ARG A 107 -11.53 10.89 -5.92
C ARG A 107 -12.94 11.32 -6.30
N ASP A 108 -13.19 11.51 -7.59
CA ASP A 108 -14.52 11.81 -8.12
C ASP A 108 -15.47 10.63 -7.85
N GLU A 109 -16.45 10.87 -6.98
CA GLU A 109 -17.43 9.87 -6.53
C GLU A 109 -18.35 9.39 -7.67
N SER A 110 -18.44 10.14 -8.77
CA SER A 110 -19.18 9.69 -9.96
C SER A 110 -18.45 8.57 -10.71
N ASN A 111 -17.14 8.43 -10.52
CA ASN A 111 -16.36 7.35 -11.10
C ASN A 111 -16.34 6.14 -10.15
N ARG A 112 -17.04 5.09 -10.56
CA ARG A 112 -17.16 3.84 -9.79
C ARG A 112 -16.09 2.81 -10.13
N MET A 113 -15.18 3.11 -11.04
CA MET A 113 -14.20 2.15 -11.51
C MET A 113 -13.00 2.07 -10.57
N ILE A 114 -12.55 0.85 -10.33
CA ILE A 114 -11.36 0.52 -9.57
C ILE A 114 -10.39 -0.18 -10.52
N LEU A 115 -9.19 0.37 -10.66
CA LEU A 115 -8.08 -0.29 -11.33
C LEU A 115 -7.33 -1.13 -10.29
N VAL A 116 -7.21 -2.43 -10.54
CA VAL A 116 -6.51 -3.37 -9.65
C VAL A 116 -5.27 -3.88 -10.35
N HIS A 117 -4.13 -3.81 -9.65
CA HIS A 117 -2.82 -4.16 -10.17
C HIS A 117 -2.10 -5.09 -9.20
N TYR A 118 -1.81 -6.30 -9.64
CA TYR A 118 -1.00 -7.29 -8.93
C TYR A 118 0.40 -7.34 -9.53
N LEU A 119 1.42 -7.29 -8.69
CA LEU A 119 2.79 -7.35 -9.16
C LEU A 119 3.68 -8.02 -8.13
N GLU A 120 4.57 -8.88 -8.60
CA GLU A 120 5.73 -9.36 -7.86
C GLU A 120 6.90 -8.43 -8.17
N ASP A 121 7.42 -7.77 -7.14
CA ASP A 121 8.52 -6.82 -7.27
C ASP A 121 9.85 -7.57 -7.11
N ASP A 122 10.43 -7.96 -8.25
CA ASP A 122 11.66 -8.75 -8.33
C ASP A 122 12.88 -8.05 -7.74
N SER A 123 12.81 -6.75 -7.47
CA SER A 123 13.83 -5.98 -6.75
C SER A 123 14.24 -6.64 -5.43
N LYS A 124 13.35 -7.41 -4.80
CA LYS A 124 13.61 -8.12 -3.54
C LYS A 124 14.03 -9.59 -3.70
N LYS A 125 13.95 -10.18 -4.89
CA LYS A 125 14.42 -11.57 -5.14
C LYS A 125 15.93 -11.72 -4.95
N GLN A 126 16.71 -10.64 -5.14
CA GLN A 126 18.16 -10.61 -4.90
C GLN A 126 18.49 -10.75 -3.40
N VAL A 127 17.72 -10.11 -2.52
CA VAL A 127 17.99 -10.11 -1.06
C VAL A 127 17.80 -11.49 -0.43
N LEU A 128 16.88 -12.31 -0.97
CA LEU A 128 16.69 -13.69 -0.49
C LEU A 128 17.72 -14.69 -1.05
N ARG A 129 18.40 -14.35 -2.16
CA ARG A 129 19.47 -15.19 -2.73
C ARG A 129 20.83 -14.95 -2.07
N ASP A 130 21.05 -13.75 -1.54
CA ASP A 130 22.29 -13.34 -0.89
C ASP A 130 22.26 -13.47 0.64
N ALA A 131 21.18 -14.01 1.21
CA ALA A 131 21.18 -14.39 2.62
C ALA A 131 22.26 -15.48 2.83
N PRO A 132 23.26 -15.28 3.71
CA PRO A 132 24.25 -16.30 3.95
C PRO A 132 23.56 -17.58 4.42
N HIS A 133 23.87 -18.68 3.76
CA HIS A 133 23.50 -20.03 4.18
C HIS A 133 24.13 -20.35 5.55
N GLU A 134 23.59 -19.81 6.63
CA GLU A 134 23.76 -20.41 7.95
C GLU A 134 22.76 -21.54 8.07
N CYS A 135 23.11 -22.71 7.51
CA CYS A 135 22.73 -24.03 8.01
C CYS A 135 23.28 -25.11 7.08
N SER A 136 24.60 -25.29 7.13
CA SER A 136 25.27 -26.54 6.80
C SER A 136 26.58 -26.61 7.57
N ARG A 137 26.52 -26.44 8.89
CA ARG A 137 27.59 -26.99 9.73
C ARG A 137 27.26 -28.47 9.92
N PRO A 138 28.13 -29.42 9.55
CA PRO A 138 27.92 -30.81 9.91
C PRO A 138 27.78 -30.90 11.43
N PHE A 139 26.84 -31.71 11.88
CA PHE A 139 26.62 -31.99 13.29
C PHE A 139 27.85 -32.75 13.81
N ASP A 140 28.83 -32.02 14.32
CA ASP A 140 30.07 -32.59 14.85
C ASP A 140 29.79 -33.07 16.28
N ALA A 141 29.41 -34.33 16.41
CA ALA A 141 29.01 -34.96 17.67
C ALA A 141 30.18 -35.26 18.62
N SER A 142 31.32 -34.56 18.50
CA SER A 142 32.55 -34.87 19.26
C SER A 142 32.92 -33.89 20.38
N SER A 143 32.17 -32.81 20.62
CA SER A 143 32.52 -31.83 21.68
C SER A 143 31.69 -31.92 22.97
N VAL A 144 30.83 -32.93 23.13
CA VAL A 144 29.82 -32.98 24.22
C VAL A 144 30.35 -33.51 25.57
N VAL A 145 31.66 -33.52 25.84
CA VAL A 145 32.17 -34.15 27.09
C VAL A 145 33.09 -33.32 27.98
N ASN A 146 33.45 -32.07 27.65
CA ASN A 146 34.48 -31.38 28.44
C ASN A 146 34.08 -30.09 29.18
N ASP A 147 32.87 -29.55 29.05
CA ASP A 147 32.52 -28.29 29.74
C ASP A 147 31.70 -28.46 31.05
N ALA A 148 31.58 -29.68 31.57
CA ALA A 148 30.76 -29.95 32.75
C ALA A 148 31.49 -29.82 34.11
N LEU A 149 32.66 -29.17 34.21
CA LEU A 149 33.42 -29.17 35.47
C LEU A 149 34.13 -27.88 35.91
N ALA A 150 33.74 -26.72 35.40
CA ALA A 150 34.08 -25.41 35.95
C ALA A 150 32.83 -24.54 35.73
N ASP A 151 32.05 -24.09 36.71
CA ASP A 151 32.45 -23.39 37.91
C ASP A 151 31.38 -23.58 38.99
N PHE A 152 31.77 -24.18 40.10
CA PHE A 152 31.13 -23.98 41.39
C PHE A 152 32.05 -23.05 42.18
N HIS A 153 31.65 -21.78 42.37
CA HIS A 153 31.87 -21.11 43.65
C HIS A 153 30.81 -20.01 43.88
N PRO A 154 30.38 -19.79 45.13
CA PRO A 154 29.15 -19.07 45.46
C PRO A 154 29.36 -17.61 45.91
N SER A 155 28.28 -16.84 45.77
CA SER A 155 27.91 -15.58 46.45
C SER A 155 28.71 -14.31 46.12
N ASP A 156 28.02 -13.31 45.57
CA ASP A 156 27.80 -12.04 46.27
C ASP A 156 26.43 -11.43 45.90
N PRO A 157 25.67 -10.89 46.88
CA PRO A 157 24.41 -10.19 46.67
C PRO A 157 24.65 -8.69 46.49
N ASP A 158 23.66 -8.02 45.88
CA ASP A 158 23.52 -6.57 45.72
C ASP A 158 24.32 -5.93 44.57
N ASP A 159 23.72 -5.94 43.36
CA ASP A 159 23.95 -4.86 42.40
C ASP A 159 22.63 -4.46 41.74
N ASP A 160 22.10 -3.35 42.24
CA ASP A 160 20.83 -2.73 41.87
C ASP A 160 21.14 -1.68 40.81
N HIS A 161 21.09 -2.07 39.53
CA HIS A 161 21.26 -1.17 38.38
C HIS A 161 20.05 -1.29 37.45
N HIS A 162 19.08 -0.41 37.62
CA HIS A 162 18.11 -0.09 36.57
C HIS A 162 18.39 1.32 36.06
N ASP A 163 19.37 1.40 35.17
CA ASP A 163 19.66 2.61 34.40
C ASP A 163 18.54 2.89 33.40
N ASP A 164 18.18 4.17 33.37
CA ASP A 164 17.48 4.90 32.33
C ASP A 164 18.26 4.79 31.01
N ASP A 165 17.57 4.49 29.90
CA ASP A 165 18.13 4.78 28.59
C ASP A 165 17.07 5.32 27.63
N THR A 166 17.04 6.65 27.62
CA THR A 166 16.47 7.49 26.57
C THR A 166 17.59 7.83 25.57
N ALA A 167 17.79 7.02 24.54
CA ALA A 167 18.60 7.33 23.35
C ALA A 167 18.60 6.09 22.45
N LEU A 168 18.61 6.14 21.12
CA LEU A 168 18.64 7.24 20.19
C LEU A 168 18.11 6.67 18.86
N ASP A 169 17.37 7.52 18.18
CA ASP A 169 17.07 7.51 16.75
C ASP A 169 18.18 6.85 15.92
N ASP A 170 17.89 5.74 15.22
CA ASP A 170 18.42 5.53 13.88
C ASP A 170 17.83 4.28 13.17
N LEU A 171 17.81 4.36 11.85
CA LEU A 171 17.27 3.41 10.85
C LEU A 171 15.88 3.74 10.27
N LEU A 172 15.77 5.01 9.84
CA LEU A 172 15.25 5.29 8.51
C LEU A 172 16.22 4.71 7.46
N LEU A 173 15.83 3.62 6.80
CA LEU A 173 16.46 3.20 5.55
C LEU A 173 15.53 3.49 4.38
N ASP A 174 16.03 4.40 3.55
CA ASP A 174 15.55 4.85 2.27
C ASP A 174 14.97 3.74 1.39
N ASN A 175 13.80 4.01 0.81
CA ASN A 175 13.48 3.62 -0.55
C ASN A 175 12.52 4.66 -1.14
N HIS A 176 13.12 5.55 -1.92
CA HIS A 176 12.58 6.80 -2.43
C HIS A 176 11.38 6.59 -3.37
N MET A 177 10.17 6.92 -2.92
CA MET A 177 9.11 7.51 -3.76
C MET A 177 8.60 8.79 -3.08
N PRO A 178 8.29 9.85 -3.84
CA PRO A 178 8.15 11.21 -3.30
C PRO A 178 7.01 11.33 -2.26
N ARG A 179 7.33 12.00 -1.15
CA ARG A 179 6.47 12.25 0.02
C ARG A 179 5.15 12.93 -0.36
N MET A 180 4.04 12.36 0.11
CA MET A 180 2.75 13.04 0.20
C MET A 180 2.49 13.47 1.65
N ILE A 181 2.23 14.77 1.79
CA ILE A 181 1.69 15.48 2.95
C ILE A 181 0.70 14.63 3.77
N ALA A 182 1.04 14.41 5.05
CA ALA A 182 0.12 13.86 6.04
C ALA A 182 -1.06 14.83 6.26
N PHE A 183 -2.27 14.28 6.32
CA PHE A 183 -3.49 15.04 6.55
C PHE A 183 -3.71 15.18 8.07
N ASP A 184 -3.54 16.40 8.59
CA ASP A 184 -3.89 16.76 9.97
C ASP A 184 -5.37 17.21 10.02
N PRO A 185 -6.25 16.51 10.78
CA PRO A 185 -7.67 16.85 10.86
C PRO A 185 -7.99 18.05 11.78
N SER A 186 -7.01 18.76 12.34
CA SER A 186 -7.26 19.76 13.40
C SER A 186 -7.35 21.22 12.95
N ASN A 187 -7.23 21.55 11.66
CA ASN A 187 -7.26 22.95 11.22
C ASN A 187 -8.58 23.32 10.51
N GLN A 188 -9.67 23.39 11.28
CA GLN A 188 -10.87 24.12 10.88
C GLN A 188 -10.86 25.52 11.49
N VAL A 189 -10.39 26.53 10.74
CA VAL A 189 -10.65 27.94 11.06
C VAL A 189 -11.03 28.73 9.79
N ARG A 190 -12.34 29.03 9.73
CA ARG A 190 -13.00 30.26 9.27
C ARG A 190 -12.69 30.83 7.89
N THR A 191 -13.68 30.80 7.00
CA THR A 191 -13.92 31.89 6.02
C THR A 191 -15.41 32.14 5.78
N SER A 192 -15.88 33.29 6.28
CA SER A 192 -16.79 34.29 5.68
C SER A 192 -18.01 33.90 4.81
N ARG A 193 -19.18 34.40 5.24
CA ARG A 193 -20.44 34.63 4.48
C ARG A 193 -20.24 35.36 3.14
N PRO A 194 -21.10 35.13 2.12
CA PRO A 194 -21.28 36.05 0.99
C PRO A 194 -22.51 36.98 1.17
N PRO A 195 -22.54 38.16 0.53
CA PRO A 195 -23.66 39.09 0.60
C PRO A 195 -24.77 38.69 -0.40
N ARG A 196 -26.02 38.93 -0.02
CA ARG A 196 -27.21 38.79 -0.89
C ARG A 196 -27.51 40.13 -1.53
N HIS A 197 -27.32 40.26 -2.84
CA HIS A 197 -27.99 41.29 -3.63
C HIS A 197 -29.20 40.70 -4.36
N ALA A 198 -30.28 41.48 -4.28
CA ALA A 198 -31.62 41.19 -4.73
C ALA A 198 -31.72 41.11 -6.26
N LEU A 199 -32.62 40.24 -6.74
CA LEU A 199 -33.50 40.55 -7.86
C LEU A 199 -34.89 39.96 -7.59
N THR A 200 -35.82 40.87 -7.35
CA THR A 200 -37.27 40.71 -7.44
C THR A 200 -37.66 40.41 -8.89
N LEU A 201 -38.53 39.43 -9.12
CA LEU A 201 -39.62 39.56 -10.08
C LEU A 201 -40.70 38.48 -9.88
N SER A 202 -41.92 38.98 -9.95
CA SER A 202 -43.16 38.43 -9.45
C SER A 202 -43.81 37.43 -10.41
N LEU A 203 -44.65 36.56 -9.80
CA LEU A 203 -45.94 36.03 -10.28
C LEU A 203 -46.21 35.93 -11.80
N LEU A 204 -46.69 34.76 -12.26
CA LEU A 204 -48.13 34.45 -12.31
C LEU A 204 -48.35 33.02 -12.87
N ILE A 205 -49.14 32.24 -12.16
CA ILE A 205 -49.80 31.01 -12.66
C ILE A 205 -51.04 31.46 -13.45
N PRO A 206 -51.49 30.71 -14.47
CA PRO A 206 -52.84 30.17 -14.33
C PRO A 206 -52.95 28.69 -14.72
N ARG A 207 -53.86 28.04 -14.00
CA ARG A 207 -54.41 26.70 -14.26
C ARG A 207 -55.21 26.69 -15.57
N MET A 208 -55.18 25.55 -16.25
CA MET A 208 -56.38 24.77 -16.61
C MET A 208 -56.07 23.29 -16.40
#